data_AF-A0A935KF01-F1
#
_entry.id   AF-A0A935KF01-F1
#
_cell.length_a   1.000
_cell.length_b   1.000
_cell.length_c   1.000
_cell.angle_alpha   90.00
_cell.angle_beta   90.00
_cell.angle_gamma   90.00
#
_symmetry.space_group_name_H-M   'P 1'
#
loop_
_entity.id
_entity.type
_entity.pdbx_description
1 polymer ?
#
loop_
_entity_poly.entity_id
_entity_poly.type
_entity_poly.pdbx_seq_one_letter_code
_entity_poly.pdbx_strand_id
1 'polypeptide(L)'
;MLEPMFMLNGMLKEDVEKSGERWFAPAEEARLVADIQENLPLVVQSLYNFWRNKRSGATVAGRPKSGRNDPCPCGSGRKFKQCCGRPEN
;
A
#
# COMPACT_ATOMS: atom_id res chain seq x y z
N MET A 1 8.02 10.63 2.09
CA MET A 1 7.56 10.47 0.69
C MET A 1 6.41 11.41 0.31
N LEU A 2 5.45 11.72 1.20
CA LEU A 2 4.33 12.63 0.87
C LEU A 2 4.59 14.11 1.19
N GLU A 3 5.66 14.40 1.89
CA GLU A 3 6.06 15.76 2.26
C GLU A 3 6.08 16.76 1.09
N PRO A 4 6.55 16.42 -0.13
CA PRO A 4 6.43 17.34 -1.27
C PRO A 4 4.99 17.70 -1.62
N MET A 5 4.05 16.77 -1.46
CA MET A 5 2.62 17.02 -1.69
C MET A 5 2.02 17.92 -0.59
N PHE A 6 2.44 17.72 0.66
CA PHE A 6 2.00 18.55 1.79
C PHE A 6 2.57 19.96 1.76
N MET A 7 3.75 20.13 1.18
CA MET A 7 4.30 21.46 0.88
C MET A 7 3.47 22.15 -0.21
N LEU A 8 3.19 21.47 -1.33
CA LEU A 8 2.47 22.07 -2.46
C LEU A 8 1.00 22.41 -2.16
N ASN A 9 0.34 21.66 -1.28
CA ASN A 9 -1.05 21.90 -0.91
C ASN A 9 -1.23 22.83 0.31
N GLY A 10 -0.13 23.31 0.90
CA GLY A 10 -0.14 24.22 2.05
C GLY A 10 -0.34 23.57 3.42
N MET A 11 -0.63 22.26 3.49
CA MET A 11 -0.85 21.59 4.78
C MET A 11 0.36 21.65 5.70
N LEU A 12 1.57 21.52 5.13
CA LEU A 12 2.81 21.59 5.91
C LEU A 12 2.97 22.97 6.57
N LYS A 13 2.54 24.04 5.88
CA LYS A 13 2.57 25.40 6.40
C LYS A 13 1.62 25.59 7.57
N GLU A 14 0.39 25.12 7.42
CA GLU A 14 -0.61 25.17 8.49
C GLU A 14 -0.12 24.44 9.75
N ASP A 15 0.53 23.29 9.60
CA ASP A 15 1.01 22.50 10.73
C ASP A 15 2.18 23.17 11.46
N VAL A 16 3.14 23.75 10.73
CA VAL A 16 4.27 24.51 11.32
C VAL A 16 3.78 25.78 12.01
N GLU A 17 2.84 26.50 11.41
CA GLU A 17 2.24 27.68 12.04
C GLU A 17 1.47 27.31 13.31
N LYS A 18 0.74 26.18 13.33
CA LYS A 18 0.05 25.68 14.53
C LYS A 18 1.00 25.24 15.64
N SER A 19 2.17 24.68 15.31
CA SER A 19 3.17 24.30 16.33
C SER A 19 3.91 25.51 16.91
N GLY A 20 3.69 26.71 16.34
CA GLY A 20 4.39 27.94 16.73
C GLY A 20 5.83 27.98 16.22
N GLU A 21 6.19 27.07 15.32
CA GLU A 21 7.47 27.07 14.65
C GLU A 21 7.50 28.10 13.53
N ARG A 22 8.73 28.51 13.16
CA ARG A 22 8.92 29.51 12.12
C ARG A 22 8.84 28.88 10.73
N TRP A 23 7.93 29.39 9.90
CA TRP A 23 7.91 29.06 8.47
C TRP A 23 9.11 29.68 7.72
N PHE A 24 9.42 29.10 6.56
CA PHE A 24 10.50 29.55 5.68
C PHE A 24 10.33 31.01 5.25
N ALA A 25 11.43 31.69 4.94
CA ALA A 25 11.35 32.99 4.30
C ALA A 25 10.77 32.86 2.87
N PRO A 26 10.12 33.89 2.30
CA PRO A 26 9.48 33.78 0.99
C PRO A 26 10.40 33.29 -0.14
N ALA A 27 11.67 33.70 -0.12
CA ALA A 27 12.65 33.26 -1.11
C ALA A 27 13.08 31.79 -0.91
N GLU A 28 13.09 31.30 0.32
CA GLU A 28 13.37 29.88 0.63
C GLU A 28 12.19 29.01 0.23
N GLU A 29 10.97 29.44 0.56
CA GLU A 29 9.72 28.79 0.17
C GLU A 29 9.62 28.66 -1.36
N ALA A 30 9.88 29.75 -2.10
CA ALA A 30 9.86 29.73 -3.56
C ALA A 30 10.87 28.75 -4.18
N ARG A 31 12.08 28.66 -3.62
CA ARG A 31 13.10 27.70 -4.07
C ARG A 31 12.68 26.26 -3.81
N LEU A 32 12.14 25.99 -2.62
CA LEU A 32 11.68 24.66 -2.24
C LEU A 32 10.50 24.22 -3.11
N VAL A 33 9.55 25.11 -3.38
CA VAL A 33 8.42 24.84 -4.29
C VAL A 33 8.91 24.55 -5.70
N ALA A 34 9.86 25.32 -6.23
CA ALA A 34 10.41 25.10 -7.56
C ALA A 34 11.11 23.72 -7.66
N ASP A 35 11.97 23.38 -6.69
CA ASP A 35 12.65 22.08 -6.64
C ASP A 35 11.64 20.91 -6.57
N ILE A 36 10.60 21.05 -5.74
CA ILE A 36 9.54 20.04 -5.66
C ILE A 36 8.80 19.89 -6.99
N GLN A 37 8.49 21.01 -7.67
CA GLN A 37 7.80 20.98 -8.96
C GLN A 37 8.65 20.30 -10.04
N GLU A 38 9.95 20.58 -10.08
CA GLU A 38 10.89 19.94 -11.01
C GLU A 38 11.01 18.43 -10.77
N ASN A 39 10.99 18.01 -9.50
CA ASN A 39 11.10 16.60 -9.13
C ASN A 39 9.76 15.85 -9.10
N LEU A 40 8.63 16.55 -9.22
CA LEU A 40 7.29 15.96 -9.12
C LEU A 40 7.08 14.77 -10.08
N PRO A 41 7.48 14.83 -11.37
CA PRO A 41 7.34 13.69 -12.28
C PRO A 41 8.11 12.45 -11.80
N LEU A 42 9.31 12.63 -11.26
CA LEU A 42 10.13 11.53 -10.73
C LEU A 42 9.50 10.92 -9.47
N VAL A 43 8.96 11.73 -8.58
CA VAL A 43 8.25 11.28 -7.38
C VAL A 43 7.02 10.45 -7.77
N VAL A 44 6.20 10.95 -8.69
CA VAL A 44 5.00 10.24 -9.18
C VAL A 44 5.38 8.92 -9.84
N GLN A 45 6.40 8.92 -10.69
CA GLN A 45 6.88 7.71 -11.37
C GLN A 45 7.42 6.68 -10.36
N SER A 46 8.14 7.13 -9.32
CA SER A 46 8.68 6.28 -8.27
C SER A 46 7.58 5.62 -7.44
N LEU A 47 6.56 6.39 -7.05
CA LEU A 47 5.37 5.87 -6.35
C LEU A 47 4.64 4.84 -7.20
N TYR A 48 4.41 5.13 -8.49
CA TYR A 48 3.79 4.20 -9.42
C TYR A 48 4.58 2.88 -9.52
N ASN A 49 5.90 2.96 -9.71
CA ASN A 49 6.77 1.80 -9.84
C ASN A 49 6.79 0.95 -8.56
N PHE A 50 6.86 1.59 -7.39
CA PHE A 50 6.79 0.91 -6.10
C PHE A 50 5.51 0.07 -5.96
N TRP A 51 4.34 0.69 -6.21
CA TRP A 51 3.05 0.01 -6.08
C TRP A 51 2.80 -1.01 -7.20
N ARG A 52 3.33 -0.78 -8.40
CA ARG A 52 3.35 -1.78 -9.49
C ARG A 52 4.11 -3.03 -9.06
N ASN A 53 5.32 -2.86 -8.52
CA ASN A 53 6.15 -3.99 -8.09
C ASN A 53 5.55 -4.73 -6.89
N LYS A 54 4.96 -4.01 -5.92
CA LYS A 54 4.22 -4.62 -4.80
C LYS A 54 3.03 -5.48 -5.26
N ARG A 55 2.28 -5.05 -6.29
CA ARG A 55 1.17 -5.83 -6.89
C ARG A 55 1.66 -7.03 -7.71
N SER A 56 2.88 -6.97 -8.20
CA SER A 56 3.49 -8.04 -9.00
C SER A 56 3.98 -9.21 -8.15
N GLY A 57 3.88 -9.13 -6.82
CA GLY A 57 4.02 -10.30 -5.95
C GLY A 57 2.95 -11.30 -6.34
N ALA A 58 3.34 -12.34 -7.07
CA ALA A 58 2.45 -13.41 -7.47
C ALA A 58 1.64 -13.84 -6.25
N THR A 59 0.31 -13.77 -6.33
CA THR A 59 -0.53 -14.55 -5.42
C THR A 59 0.00 -15.96 -5.54
N VAL A 60 0.63 -16.48 -4.49
CA VAL A 60 0.93 -17.91 -4.41
C VAL A 60 -0.42 -18.55 -4.65
N ALA A 61 -0.60 -19.15 -5.84
CA ALA A 61 -1.78 -19.92 -6.14
C ALA A 61 -1.70 -21.08 -5.15
N GLY A 62 -2.33 -20.88 -3.98
CA GLY A 62 -2.44 -21.91 -2.98
C GLY A 62 -2.97 -23.14 -3.70
N ARG A 63 -2.42 -24.32 -3.38
CA ARG A 63 -2.95 -25.57 -3.90
C ARG A 63 -4.48 -25.52 -3.84
N PRO A 64 -5.19 -25.91 -4.90
CA PRO A 64 -6.64 -25.80 -4.96
C PRO A 64 -7.22 -26.36 -3.66
N LYS A 65 -7.87 -25.48 -2.89
CA LYS A 65 -8.47 -25.86 -1.62
C LYS A 65 -9.56 -26.87 -1.96
N SER A 66 -9.48 -28.09 -1.40
CA SER A 66 -10.53 -29.09 -1.58
C SER A 66 -11.87 -28.49 -1.19
N GLY A 67 -12.81 -28.47 -2.13
CA GLY A 67 -14.16 -27.98 -1.90
C GLY A 67 -14.83 -28.79 -0.79
N ARG A 68 -15.70 -28.14 -0.02
CA ARG A 68 -16.39 -28.75 1.13
C ARG A 68 -17.14 -30.04 0.76
N ASN A 69 -17.60 -30.20 -0.48
CA ASN A 69 -18.31 -31.37 -0.99
C ASN A 69 -17.44 -32.32 -1.84
N ASP A 70 -16.17 -32.00 -2.10
CA ASP A 70 -15.29 -32.82 -2.93
C ASP A 70 -14.89 -34.11 -2.21
N PRO A 71 -14.47 -35.16 -2.93
CA PRO A 71 -13.87 -36.34 -2.33
C PRO A 71 -12.70 -35.95 -1.42
N CYS A 72 -12.68 -36.51 -0.21
CA CYS A 72 -11.68 -36.16 0.79
C CYS A 72 -10.30 -36.71 0.39
N PRO A 73 -9.24 -35.89 0.40
CA PRO A 73 -7.91 -36.29 -0.08
C PRO A 73 -7.22 -37.36 0.79
N CYS A 74 -7.79 -37.73 1.94
CA CYS A 74 -7.29 -38.83 2.78
C CYS A 74 -7.65 -40.24 2.26
N GLY A 75 -8.36 -40.34 1.12
CA GLY A 75 -8.72 -41.62 0.51
C GLY A 75 -9.94 -42.32 1.14
N SER A 76 -10.65 -41.68 2.07
CA SER A 76 -11.81 -42.31 2.74
C SER A 76 -13.06 -42.48 1.87
N GLY A 77 -13.07 -41.95 0.64
CA GLY A 77 -14.25 -41.93 -0.24
C GLY A 77 -15.38 -40.99 0.19
N ARG A 78 -15.26 -40.33 1.36
CA ARG A 78 -16.26 -39.39 1.90
C ARG A 78 -16.06 -37.97 1.37
N LYS A 79 -17.10 -37.13 1.45
CA LYS A 79 -16.98 -35.68 1.17
C LYS A 79 -16.08 -35.01 2.21
N PHE A 80 -15.28 -34.01 1.81
CA PHE A 80 -14.32 -33.33 2.70
C PHE A 80 -14.94 -32.87 4.03
N LYS A 81 -16.13 -32.25 4.00
CA LYS A 81 -16.87 -31.79 5.20
C LYS A 81 -17.32 -32.87 6.18
N GLN A 82 -17.38 -34.11 5.71
CA GLN A 82 -17.79 -35.27 6.51
C GLN A 82 -16.57 -36.10 6.96
N CYS A 83 -15.36 -35.66 6.62
CA CYS A 83 -14.10 -36.32 6.96
C CYS A 83 -13.12 -35.30 7.55
N CYS A 84 -12.02 -35.00 6.87
CA CYS A 84 -10.95 -34.14 7.40
C CYS A 84 -11.37 -32.67 7.59
N GLY A 85 -12.46 -32.23 6.98
CA GLY A 85 -13.03 -30.89 7.14
C GLY A 85 -14.21 -30.83 8.13
N ARG A 86 -14.41 -31.86 8.97
CA ARG A 86 -15.45 -31.86 10.00
C ARG A 86 -14.96 -31.02 11.20
N PRO A 87 -15.76 -30.08 11.74
CA PRO A 87 -15.40 -29.41 12.98
C PRO A 87 -15.38 -30.42 14.13
N GLU A 88 -14.35 -30.34 14.98
CA GLU A 88 -14.31 -31.05 16.25
C GLU A 88 -15.29 -30.37 17.21
N ASN A 89 -16.16 -31.16 17.86
CA ASN A 89 -17.10 -30.70 18.88
C ASN A 89 -16.59 -31.12 20.25
#